data_AF-A0AAE1QEW0-F1
#
_entry.id   AF-A0AAE1QEW0-F1
#
_cell.length_a   1.000
_cell.length_b   1.000
_cell.length_c   1.000
_cell.angle_alpha   90.00
_cell.angle_beta   90.00
_cell.angle_gamma   90.00
#
_symmetry.space_group_name_H-M   'P 1'
#
loop_
_entity.id
_entity.type
_entity.pdbx_description
1 polymer ?
#
loop_
_entity_poly.entity_id
_entity_poly.type
_entity_poly.pdbx_seq_one_letter_code
_entity_poly.pdbx_strand_id
1 'polypeptide(L)'
;MVITGSINTLSAKWVDLIPAENRQGDVVKFNHPFFQADAMFVGEMLCMLTFYIQLAVLRGPCKRRYGSELQPESHKVPEFPRLIFFLPAMCDMTATSMMYLGLTLTYASSFQMLRGAVIVFTGLLSVAFLGRRLHPHHWLGIAAVITGLVIVGASDFLTDDEEAWDTYGIITGDLLIVMAQIVTATQMVIEEKFITKYNIPPLLAVGWEGTYGFVVLSLLMIPMYWLYVGKLSGNERGVLEDAIDAAVQLSNSSLLVFALFLNIISIAFFNFAGVSVTKELSATTRMVLDSVRTLTIWLFSLAVKWQKFQYLQPIGFLVLMVGMMLYNDILIMPALRRRGYCSSPLQTDIEPATGHEDEVDSVPNYGATKNKLNANTHLPSIFIQHCIEAANTDDGFQEAAVHH
;
A
#
# COMPACT_ATOMS: atom_id res chain seq x y z
N MET A 1 -7.34 -1.28 5.09
CA MET A 1 -6.41 -0.30 4.50
C MET A 1 -5.99 0.78 5.48
N VAL A 2 -6.88 1.67 5.96
CA VAL A 2 -6.47 2.80 6.85
C VAL A 2 -5.83 2.33 8.16
N ILE A 3 -6.49 1.42 8.89
CA ILE A 3 -6.00 0.91 10.19
C ILE A 3 -4.70 0.12 10.00
N THR A 4 -4.71 -0.88 9.11
CA THR A 4 -3.54 -1.73 8.83
C THR A 4 -2.38 -0.93 8.21
N GLY A 5 -2.67 0.09 7.42
CA GLY A 5 -1.64 1.01 6.91
C GLY A 5 -1.06 1.92 7.98
N SER A 6 -1.87 2.35 8.96
CA SER A 6 -1.39 3.13 10.11
C SER A 6 -0.48 2.28 10.99
N ILE A 7 -0.91 1.05 11.30
CA ILE A 7 -0.10 0.08 12.05
C ILE A 7 1.21 -0.22 11.29
N ASN A 8 1.17 -0.39 9.96
CA ASN A 8 2.38 -0.60 9.16
C ASN A 8 3.42 0.51 9.40
N THR A 9 3.04 1.78 9.24
CA THR A 9 3.97 2.90 9.45
C THR A 9 4.45 2.98 10.90
N LEU A 10 3.51 2.89 11.86
CA LEU A 10 3.85 3.06 13.27
C LEU A 10 4.72 1.92 13.79
N SER A 11 4.50 0.69 13.33
CA SER A 11 5.33 -0.47 13.68
C SER A 11 6.71 -0.39 13.03
N ALA A 12 6.84 0.06 11.78
CA ALA A 12 8.15 0.29 11.15
C ALA A 12 8.98 1.30 11.95
N LYS A 13 8.37 2.46 12.28
CA LYS A 13 9.04 3.45 13.14
C LYS A 13 9.33 2.92 14.54
N TRP A 14 8.46 2.07 15.09
CA TRP A 14 8.72 1.47 16.40
C TRP A 14 9.92 0.52 16.37
N VAL A 15 10.09 -0.24 15.28
CA VAL A 15 11.28 -1.09 15.04
C VAL A 15 12.54 -0.23 15.06
N ASP A 16 12.58 0.92 14.36
CA ASP A 16 13.73 1.84 14.35
C ASP A 16 14.12 2.39 15.73
N LEU A 17 13.15 2.50 16.64
CA LEU A 17 13.33 3.11 17.96
C LEU A 17 13.75 2.11 19.03
N ILE A 18 13.58 0.80 18.81
CA ILE A 18 13.93 -0.23 19.78
C ILE A 18 15.45 -0.39 19.82
N PRO A 19 16.11 -0.17 20.98
CA PRO A 19 17.52 -0.48 21.14
C PRO A 19 17.72 -2.00 21.28
N ALA A 20 18.75 -2.52 20.62
CA ALA A 20 19.14 -3.93 20.69
C ALA A 20 20.68 -4.05 20.73
N GLU A 21 21.16 -5.14 21.30
CA GLU A 21 22.59 -5.44 21.37
C GLU A 21 23.09 -5.90 20.00
N ASN A 22 24.05 -5.16 19.45
CA ASN A 22 24.69 -5.46 18.17
C ASN A 22 25.74 -6.58 18.30
N ARG A 23 26.41 -6.92 17.19
CA ARG A 23 27.43 -7.96 17.18
C ARG A 23 28.65 -7.66 18.07
N GLN A 24 28.94 -6.38 18.34
CA GLN A 24 30.04 -5.95 19.19
C GLN A 24 29.69 -5.96 20.69
N GLY A 25 28.42 -6.12 21.05
CA GLY A 25 27.92 -6.04 22.42
C GLY A 25 27.47 -4.64 22.84
N ASP A 26 27.40 -3.70 21.90
CA ASP A 26 26.93 -2.33 22.13
C ASP A 26 25.41 -2.23 21.89
N VAL A 27 24.74 -1.48 22.75
CA VAL A 27 23.28 -1.27 22.66
C VAL A 27 23.01 -0.07 21.76
N VAL A 28 22.64 -0.36 20.51
CA VAL A 28 22.37 0.62 19.47
C VAL A 28 20.93 0.51 18.98
N LYS A 29 20.43 1.56 18.32
CA LYS A 29 19.12 1.54 17.69
C LYS A 29 19.14 0.66 16.45
N PHE A 30 18.02 0.01 16.15
CA PHE A 30 17.89 -0.83 14.97
C PHE A 30 17.81 0.03 13.69
N ASN A 31 18.95 0.33 13.08
CA ASN A 31 19.04 1.15 11.88
C ASN A 31 19.49 0.31 10.67
N HIS A 32 18.54 -0.45 10.12
CA HIS A 32 18.74 -1.38 9.01
C HIS A 32 17.59 -1.25 7.99
N PRO A 33 17.54 -0.15 7.22
CA PRO A 33 16.39 0.18 6.37
C PRO A 33 16.20 -0.81 5.22
N PHE A 34 17.28 -1.40 4.68
CA PHE A 34 17.15 -2.39 3.60
C PHE A 34 16.69 -3.74 4.14
N PHE A 35 17.10 -4.15 5.34
CA PHE A 35 16.57 -5.33 6.02
C PHE A 35 15.08 -5.19 6.32
N GLN A 36 14.63 -3.99 6.74
CA GLN A 36 13.20 -3.72 6.91
C GLN A 36 12.42 -3.73 5.60
N ALA A 37 12.99 -3.21 4.52
CA ALA A 37 12.40 -3.33 3.18
C ALA A 37 12.30 -4.80 2.72
N ASP A 38 13.29 -5.64 3.03
CA ASP A 38 13.22 -7.07 2.75
C ASP A 38 12.13 -7.77 3.56
N ALA A 39 11.96 -7.40 4.85
CA ALA A 39 10.83 -7.85 5.67
C ALA A 39 9.46 -7.41 5.12
N MET A 40 9.37 -6.22 4.48
CA MET A 40 8.16 -5.79 3.78
C MET A 40 7.80 -6.73 2.63
N PHE A 41 8.78 -7.10 1.81
CA PHE A 41 8.57 -8.05 0.71
C PHE A 41 8.18 -9.45 1.20
N VAL A 42 8.66 -9.88 2.36
CA VAL A 42 8.17 -11.10 3.00
C VAL A 42 6.67 -10.98 3.32
N GLY A 43 6.23 -9.83 3.84
CA GLY A 43 4.80 -9.55 4.07
C GLY A 43 3.95 -9.64 2.80
N GLU A 44 4.45 -9.14 1.67
CA GLU A 44 3.77 -9.23 0.38
C GLU A 44 3.75 -10.66 -0.18
N MET A 45 4.85 -11.39 -0.02
CA MET A 45 4.93 -12.81 -0.41
C MET A 45 3.94 -13.67 0.39
N LEU A 46 3.64 -13.32 1.65
CA LEU A 46 2.59 -13.99 2.44
C LEU A 46 1.21 -13.85 1.82
N CYS A 47 0.91 -12.79 1.05
CA CYS A 47 -0.34 -12.68 0.30
C CYS A 47 -0.49 -13.86 -0.68
N MET A 48 0.59 -14.25 -1.37
CA MET A 48 0.57 -15.42 -2.25
C MET A 48 0.22 -16.71 -1.49
N LEU A 49 0.78 -16.90 -0.29
CA LEU A 49 0.48 -18.05 0.56
C LEU A 49 -1.02 -18.06 0.94
N THR A 50 -1.56 -16.92 1.37
CA THR A 50 -2.98 -16.80 1.72
C THR A 50 -3.90 -17.09 0.54
N PHE A 51 -3.50 -16.71 -0.69
CA PHE A 51 -4.24 -17.03 -1.92
C PHE A 51 -4.33 -18.53 -2.17
N TYR A 52 -3.21 -19.25 -2.07
CA TYR A 52 -3.21 -20.70 -2.26
C TYR A 52 -3.94 -21.44 -1.14
N ILE A 53 -3.84 -20.97 0.11
CA ILE A 53 -4.62 -21.53 1.23
C ILE A 53 -6.11 -21.35 0.95
N GLN A 54 -6.55 -20.15 0.55
CA GLN A 54 -7.95 -19.90 0.21
C GLN A 54 -8.41 -20.81 -0.93
N LEU A 55 -7.59 -20.99 -1.97
CA LEU A 55 -7.91 -21.89 -3.08
C LEU A 55 -7.99 -23.36 -2.63
N ALA A 56 -7.10 -23.80 -1.75
CA ALA A 56 -7.10 -25.16 -1.21
C ALA A 56 -8.32 -25.43 -0.32
N VAL A 57 -8.70 -24.47 0.53
CA VAL A 57 -9.90 -24.55 1.38
C VAL A 57 -11.17 -24.57 0.52
N LEU A 58 -11.25 -23.71 -0.51
CA LEU A 58 -12.39 -23.68 -1.45
C LEU A 58 -12.48 -24.94 -2.32
N ARG A 59 -11.36 -25.63 -2.58
CA ARG A 59 -11.28 -26.91 -3.30
C ARG A 59 -11.34 -28.13 -2.35
N GLY A 60 -11.51 -27.92 -1.05
CA GLY A 60 -11.56 -28.96 -0.04
C GLY A 60 -12.76 -29.93 -0.17
N PRO A 61 -12.74 -31.06 0.55
CA PRO A 61 -13.67 -32.18 0.37
C PRO A 61 -15.15 -31.84 0.60
N CYS A 62 -15.48 -30.80 1.38
CA CYS A 62 -16.86 -30.38 1.62
C CYS A 62 -17.59 -29.92 0.34
N LYS A 63 -16.88 -29.35 -0.65
CA LYS A 63 -17.50 -28.90 -1.91
C LYS A 63 -17.60 -29.99 -2.97
N ARG A 64 -16.89 -31.11 -2.77
CA ARG A 64 -16.92 -32.28 -3.66
C ARG A 64 -18.16 -33.16 -3.44
N ARG A 65 -18.89 -32.94 -2.34
CA ARG A 65 -20.08 -33.72 -1.93
C ARG A 65 -21.41 -33.17 -2.46
N TYR A 66 -21.47 -31.91 -2.87
CA TYR A 66 -22.65 -31.30 -3.48
C TYR A 66 -22.38 -31.10 -4.97
N GLY A 67 -23.23 -31.68 -5.81
CA GLY A 67 -23.00 -31.94 -7.23
C GLY A 67 -22.41 -30.81 -8.07
N SER A 68 -21.67 -31.26 -9.08
CA SER A 68 -21.00 -30.55 -10.16
C SER A 68 -21.93 -29.78 -11.11
N GLU A 69 -22.62 -28.73 -10.65
CA GLU A 69 -23.38 -27.82 -11.56
C GLU A 69 -23.25 -26.31 -11.24
N LEU A 70 -22.55 -25.91 -10.16
CA LEU A 70 -22.07 -24.53 -10.00
C LEU A 70 -20.54 -24.53 -9.90
N GLN A 71 -19.87 -24.84 -11.01
CA GLN A 71 -18.50 -24.35 -11.20
C GLN A 71 -18.60 -22.98 -11.84
N PRO A 72 -18.50 -21.87 -11.08
CA PRO A 72 -18.32 -20.60 -11.74
C PRO A 72 -16.92 -20.65 -12.39
N GLU A 73 -16.88 -20.61 -13.72
CA GLU A 73 -15.67 -20.48 -14.58
C GLU A 73 -14.64 -19.45 -14.04
N SER A 74 -15.07 -18.57 -13.14
CA SER A 74 -14.30 -17.59 -12.34
C SER A 74 -13.09 -18.07 -11.52
N HIS A 75 -12.83 -19.37 -11.34
CA HIS A 75 -11.75 -19.86 -10.44
C HIS A 75 -10.54 -20.48 -11.17
N LYS A 76 -10.47 -20.37 -12.50
CA LYS A 76 -9.22 -20.60 -13.22
C LYS A 76 -8.34 -19.37 -13.07
N VAL A 77 -7.16 -19.54 -12.46
CA VAL A 77 -6.16 -18.46 -12.39
C VAL A 77 -5.82 -18.08 -13.83
N PRO A 78 -5.98 -16.80 -14.22
CA PRO A 78 -5.65 -16.38 -15.58
C PRO A 78 -4.21 -16.73 -15.90
N GLU A 79 -3.95 -17.22 -17.11
CA GLU A 79 -2.59 -17.41 -17.59
C GLU A 79 -2.04 -16.04 -18.00
N PHE A 80 -1.04 -15.54 -17.27
CA PHE A 80 -0.32 -14.32 -17.60
C PHE A 80 1.19 -14.53 -17.48
N PRO A 81 2.00 -13.79 -18.25
CA PRO A 81 3.45 -13.83 -18.09
C PRO A 81 3.84 -13.27 -16.73
N ARG A 82 4.39 -14.13 -15.85
CA ARG A 82 4.80 -13.75 -14.48
C ARG A 82 5.78 -12.59 -14.44
N LEU A 83 6.67 -12.50 -15.44
CA LEU A 83 7.69 -11.46 -15.58
C LEU A 83 7.11 -10.04 -15.75
N ILE A 84 5.80 -9.89 -16.03
CA ILE A 84 5.16 -8.57 -16.10
C ILE A 84 5.26 -7.82 -14.76
N PHE A 85 5.24 -8.53 -13.64
CA PHE A 85 5.36 -7.94 -12.30
C PHE A 85 6.79 -7.61 -11.89
N PHE A 86 7.79 -8.01 -12.68
CA PHE A 86 9.19 -7.70 -12.36
C PHE A 86 9.45 -6.18 -12.40
N LEU A 87 8.93 -5.47 -13.42
CA LEU A 87 9.13 -4.02 -13.52
C LEU A 87 8.43 -3.25 -12.38
N PRO A 88 7.14 -3.48 -12.08
CA PRO A 88 6.50 -2.94 -10.88
C PRO A 88 7.26 -3.24 -9.59
N ALA A 89 7.75 -4.48 -9.40
CA ALA A 89 8.52 -4.85 -8.23
C ALA A 89 9.84 -4.08 -8.09
N MET A 90 10.55 -3.82 -9.20
CA MET A 90 11.78 -3.01 -9.16
C MET A 90 11.49 -1.55 -8.83
N CYS A 91 10.38 -1.01 -9.35
CA CYS A 91 9.93 0.33 -8.99
C CYS A 91 9.53 0.40 -7.51
N ASP A 92 8.79 -0.59 -7.00
CA ASP A 92 8.39 -0.64 -5.59
C ASP A 92 9.60 -0.75 -4.65
N MET A 93 10.54 -1.65 -4.94
CA MET A 93 11.80 -1.79 -4.19
C MET A 93 12.59 -0.49 -4.16
N THR A 94 12.74 0.16 -5.31
CA THR A 94 13.49 1.42 -5.41
C THR A 94 12.80 2.54 -4.65
N ALA A 95 11.48 2.68 -4.81
CA ALA A 95 10.69 3.70 -4.13
C ALA A 95 10.70 3.51 -2.61
N THR A 96 10.46 2.28 -2.13
CA THR A 96 10.45 1.94 -0.71
C THR A 96 11.81 2.15 -0.07
N SER A 97 12.89 1.78 -0.75
CA SER A 97 14.26 2.03 -0.28
C SER A 97 14.55 3.53 -0.13
N MET A 98 14.21 4.33 -1.14
CA MET A 98 14.34 5.80 -1.08
C MET A 98 13.47 6.40 0.03
N MET A 99 12.27 5.85 0.25
CA MET A 99 11.36 6.28 1.29
C MET A 99 11.88 6.00 2.69
N TYR A 100 12.43 4.81 2.95
CA TYR A 100 13.01 4.51 4.27
C TYR A 100 14.28 5.32 4.53
N LEU A 101 15.14 5.50 3.53
CA LEU A 101 16.28 6.42 3.65
C LEU A 101 15.83 7.88 3.87
N GLY A 102 14.70 8.29 3.30
CA GLY A 102 14.11 9.59 3.58
C GLY A 102 13.58 9.69 5.01
N LEU A 103 12.91 8.65 5.50
CA LEU A 103 12.38 8.58 6.87
C LEU A 103 13.48 8.66 7.93
N THR A 104 14.69 8.17 7.63
CA THR A 104 15.87 8.33 8.46
C THR A 104 16.56 9.67 8.27
N LEU A 105 15.98 10.65 7.57
CA LEU A 105 16.52 12.00 7.37
C LEU A 105 15.52 13.13 7.68
N THR A 106 14.23 12.81 7.81
CA THR A 106 13.15 13.79 8.07
C THR A 106 12.18 13.28 9.15
N TYR A 107 11.20 14.11 9.51
CA TYR A 107 10.16 13.74 10.46
C TYR A 107 9.14 12.77 9.85
N ALA A 108 8.64 11.83 10.66
CA ALA A 108 7.65 10.84 10.20
C ALA A 108 6.33 11.44 9.70
N SER A 109 5.95 12.59 10.23
CA SER A 109 4.79 13.36 9.77
C SER A 109 5.02 13.91 8.36
N SER A 110 6.15 14.58 8.14
CA SER A 110 6.57 15.14 6.86
C SER A 110 6.71 14.06 5.80
N PHE A 111 7.32 12.92 6.15
CA PHE A 111 7.35 11.71 5.34
C PHE A 111 5.97 11.27 4.83
N GLN A 112 4.98 11.20 5.72
CA GLN A 112 3.63 10.77 5.34
C GLN A 112 2.86 11.85 4.54
N MET A 113 3.15 13.12 4.78
CA MET A 113 2.53 14.24 4.06
C MET A 113 3.11 14.39 2.64
N LEU A 114 4.43 14.29 2.49
CA LEU A 114 5.12 14.32 1.20
C LEU A 114 4.74 13.14 0.31
N ARG A 115 4.34 12.00 0.91
CA ARG A 115 3.75 10.88 0.17
C ARG A 115 2.48 11.27 -0.61
N GLY A 116 1.78 12.32 -0.19
CA GLY A 116 0.66 12.89 -0.94
C GLY A 116 1.03 13.40 -2.34
N ALA A 117 2.32 13.67 -2.60
CA ALA A 117 2.80 14.09 -3.92
C ALA A 117 2.57 13.05 -5.03
N VAL A 118 2.40 11.78 -4.65
CA VAL A 118 2.13 10.69 -5.61
C VAL A 118 0.90 10.96 -6.48
N ILE A 119 -0.08 11.77 -6.02
CA ILE A 119 -1.29 12.14 -6.81
C ILE A 119 -0.97 12.99 -8.02
N VAL A 120 0.02 13.87 -7.91
CA VAL A 120 0.42 14.76 -9.00
C VAL A 120 1.01 13.92 -10.12
N PHE A 121 1.93 13.03 -9.77
CA PHE A 121 2.62 12.18 -10.75
C PHE A 121 1.71 11.08 -11.31
N THR A 122 0.90 10.42 -10.49
CA THR A 122 -0.05 9.39 -10.97
C THR A 122 -1.09 9.98 -11.91
N GLY A 123 -1.60 11.19 -11.64
CA GLY A 123 -2.55 11.87 -12.53
C GLY A 123 -1.93 12.18 -13.89
N LEU A 124 -0.72 12.73 -13.92
CA LEU A 124 0.01 13.03 -15.16
C LEU A 124 0.37 11.76 -15.94
N LEU A 125 0.91 10.74 -15.27
CA LEU A 125 1.29 9.46 -15.89
C LEU A 125 0.07 8.68 -16.37
N SER A 126 -1.09 8.79 -15.70
CA SER A 126 -2.34 8.17 -16.13
C SER A 126 -2.83 8.72 -17.48
N VAL A 127 -2.64 10.01 -17.75
CA VAL A 127 -2.93 10.58 -19.07
C VAL A 127 -2.02 9.98 -20.13
N ALA A 128 -0.73 9.83 -19.83
CA ALA A 128 0.27 9.33 -20.77
C ALA A 128 0.14 7.83 -21.06
N PHE A 129 -0.06 6.98 -20.04
CA PHE A 129 0.02 5.52 -20.16
C PHE A 129 -1.33 4.80 -20.23
N LEU A 130 -2.38 5.40 -19.65
CA LEU A 130 -3.73 4.85 -19.57
C LEU A 130 -4.72 5.57 -20.53
N GLY A 131 -4.32 6.65 -21.19
CA GLY A 131 -5.16 7.38 -22.15
C GLY A 131 -6.34 8.13 -21.51
N ARG A 132 -6.21 8.43 -20.22
CA ARG A 132 -7.23 9.11 -19.42
C ARG A 132 -7.28 10.61 -19.73
N ARG A 133 -8.45 11.24 -19.58
CA ARG A 133 -8.60 12.70 -19.71
C ARG A 133 -8.79 13.35 -18.34
N LEU A 134 -7.92 14.29 -17.98
CA LEU A 134 -8.06 15.09 -16.76
C LEU A 134 -9.04 16.24 -17.00
N HIS A 135 -10.17 16.22 -16.30
CA HIS A 135 -11.12 17.33 -16.30
C HIS A 135 -10.56 18.56 -15.55
N PRO A 136 -11.09 19.78 -15.79
CA PRO A 136 -10.58 21.01 -15.17
C PRO A 136 -10.55 20.99 -13.63
N HIS A 137 -11.46 20.28 -12.97
CA HIS A 137 -11.45 20.15 -11.50
C HIS A 137 -10.26 19.31 -10.97
N HIS A 138 -9.76 18.35 -11.76
CA HIS A 138 -8.57 17.58 -11.38
C HIS A 138 -7.33 18.48 -11.33
N TRP A 139 -7.20 19.44 -12.26
CA TRP A 139 -6.12 20.43 -12.25
C TRP A 139 -6.16 21.34 -11.04
N LEU A 140 -7.36 21.71 -10.58
CA LEU A 140 -7.52 22.45 -9.32
C LEU A 140 -7.05 21.63 -8.12
N GLY A 141 -7.41 20.33 -8.08
CA GLY A 141 -6.93 19.40 -7.06
C GLY A 141 -5.40 19.27 -7.05
N ILE A 142 -4.78 19.09 -8.23
CA ILE A 142 -3.31 19.03 -8.39
C ILE A 142 -2.66 20.32 -7.90
N ALA A 143 -3.18 21.50 -8.29
CA ALA A 143 -2.64 22.79 -7.88
C ALA A 143 -2.73 22.99 -6.35
N ALA A 144 -3.83 22.57 -5.73
CA ALA A 144 -3.98 22.58 -4.27
C ALA A 144 -3.00 21.63 -3.59
N VAL A 145 -2.78 20.43 -4.12
CA VAL A 145 -1.77 19.49 -3.58
C VAL A 145 -0.36 20.06 -3.67
N ILE A 146 0.04 20.63 -4.82
CA ILE A 146 1.36 21.26 -4.97
C ILE A 146 1.53 22.39 -3.93
N THR A 147 0.49 23.22 -3.75
CA THR A 147 0.50 24.27 -2.73
C THR A 147 0.70 23.70 -1.32
N GLY A 148 -0.03 22.62 -0.98
CA GLY A 148 0.11 21.95 0.30
C GLY A 148 1.50 21.34 0.53
N LEU A 149 2.10 20.73 -0.50
CA LEU A 149 3.46 20.17 -0.44
C LEU A 149 4.50 21.25 -0.18
N VAL A 150 4.38 22.42 -0.85
CA VAL A 150 5.28 23.55 -0.63
C VAL A 150 5.16 24.08 0.80
N ILE A 151 3.94 24.17 1.34
CA ILE A 151 3.73 24.62 2.73
C ILE A 151 4.31 23.63 3.74
N VAL A 152 4.07 22.32 3.55
CA VAL A 152 4.62 21.27 4.43
C VAL A 152 6.14 21.27 4.36
N GLY A 153 6.71 21.24 3.16
CA GLY A 153 8.16 21.33 2.97
C GLY A 153 8.70 22.55 3.69
N ALA A 154 8.21 23.75 3.37
CA ALA A 154 8.61 25.01 4.04
C ALA A 154 8.51 24.96 5.57
N SER A 155 7.54 24.24 6.13
CA SER A 155 7.39 24.07 7.56
C SER A 155 8.53 23.27 8.19
N ASP A 156 9.05 22.27 7.49
CA ASP A 156 10.20 21.48 7.95
C ASP A 156 11.49 22.30 7.96
N PHE A 157 11.70 23.20 6.97
CA PHE A 157 12.85 24.12 6.97
C PHE A 157 12.80 25.15 8.11
N LEU A 158 11.60 25.61 8.48
CA LEU A 158 11.41 26.64 9.51
C LEU A 158 11.43 26.05 10.93
N THR A 159 11.39 24.72 11.06
CA THR A 159 11.49 24.03 12.34
C THR A 159 12.97 23.79 12.64
N ASP A 160 13.68 24.86 13.04
CA ASP A 160 15.04 24.78 13.55
C ASP A 160 15.01 24.07 14.92
N ASP A 161 15.44 22.80 14.94
CA ASP A 161 15.79 22.09 16.17
C ASP A 161 17.32 21.92 16.19
N GLU A 162 18.00 22.73 17.02
CA GLU A 162 19.47 22.84 17.14
C GLU A 162 20.22 21.52 17.49
N GLU A 163 19.52 20.41 17.75
CA GLU A 163 20.14 19.19 18.31
C GLU A 163 19.88 17.88 17.54
N ALA A 164 18.99 17.84 16.54
CA ALA A 164 18.55 16.54 15.98
C ALA A 164 19.04 16.26 14.55
N TRP A 165 19.04 17.25 13.65
CA TRP A 165 19.38 17.07 12.23
C TRP A 165 19.94 18.37 11.64
N ASP A 166 21.00 18.30 10.82
CA ASP A 166 21.43 19.45 10.02
C ASP A 166 20.31 19.81 9.02
N THR A 167 20.04 21.09 8.80
CA THR A 167 19.00 21.57 7.86
C THR A 167 19.18 20.91 6.48
N TYR A 168 20.43 20.73 6.03
CA TYR A 168 20.73 20.03 4.78
C TYR A 168 20.26 18.56 4.75
N GLY A 169 20.24 17.89 5.90
CA GLY A 169 19.76 16.51 6.06
C GLY A 169 18.24 16.41 5.84
N ILE A 170 17.48 17.30 6.48
CA ILE A 170 16.01 17.38 6.33
C ILE A 170 15.63 17.63 4.86
N ILE A 171 16.29 18.59 4.21
CA ILE A 171 16.06 18.93 2.80
C ILE A 171 16.34 17.72 1.90
N THR A 172 17.46 17.03 2.15
CA THR A 172 17.84 15.86 1.37
C THR A 172 16.82 14.74 1.56
N GLY A 173 16.33 14.53 2.79
CA GLY A 173 15.26 13.57 3.10
C GLY A 173 13.97 13.88 2.36
N ASP A 174 13.50 15.13 2.43
CA ASP A 174 12.25 15.56 1.79
C ASP A 174 12.33 15.43 0.25
N LEU A 175 13.44 15.85 -0.36
CA LEU A 175 13.66 15.68 -1.79
C LEU A 175 13.70 14.20 -2.20
N LEU A 176 14.35 13.36 -1.40
CA LEU A 176 14.42 11.92 -1.65
C LEU A 176 13.03 11.28 -1.62
N ILE A 177 12.17 11.71 -0.68
CA ILE A 177 10.78 11.23 -0.58
C ILE A 177 9.96 11.67 -1.79
N VAL A 178 10.09 12.92 -2.24
CA VAL A 178 9.39 13.42 -3.43
C VAL A 178 9.83 12.65 -4.69
N MET A 179 11.13 12.38 -4.84
CA MET A 179 11.64 11.55 -5.93
C MET A 179 11.10 10.13 -5.87
N ALA A 180 11.00 9.54 -4.68
CA ALA A 180 10.39 8.23 -4.48
C ALA A 180 8.91 8.20 -4.90
N GLN A 181 8.17 9.32 -4.76
CA GLN A 181 6.78 9.39 -5.20
C GLN A 181 6.62 9.31 -6.72
N ILE A 182 7.62 9.75 -7.50
CA ILE A 182 7.61 9.60 -8.97
C ILE A 182 7.72 8.11 -9.34
N VAL A 183 8.61 7.38 -8.67
CA VAL A 183 8.81 5.95 -8.89
C VAL A 183 7.58 5.17 -8.43
N THR A 184 7.02 5.51 -7.27
CA THR A 184 5.77 4.93 -6.74
C THR A 184 4.60 5.18 -7.71
N ALA A 185 4.47 6.39 -8.24
CA ALA A 185 3.42 6.71 -9.21
C ALA A 185 3.55 5.88 -10.49
N THR A 186 4.78 5.67 -10.96
CA THR A 186 5.08 4.83 -12.12
C THR A 186 4.68 3.38 -11.85
N GLN A 187 5.03 2.83 -10.68
CA GLN A 187 4.63 1.51 -10.22
C GLN A 187 3.10 1.37 -10.23
N MET A 188 2.37 2.29 -9.60
CA MET A 188 0.91 2.25 -9.54
C MET A 188 0.23 2.28 -10.92
N VAL A 189 0.69 3.12 -11.84
CA VAL A 189 0.10 3.26 -13.19
C VAL A 189 0.37 2.01 -14.04
N ILE A 190 1.58 1.44 -13.94
CA ILE A 190 1.94 0.21 -14.65
C ILE A 190 1.16 -0.99 -14.08
N GLU A 191 1.08 -1.10 -12.76
CA GLU A 191 0.31 -2.13 -12.05
C GLU A 191 -1.17 -2.10 -12.46
N GLU A 192 -1.79 -0.91 -12.44
CA GLU A 192 -3.18 -0.72 -12.87
C GLU A 192 -3.41 -1.18 -14.32
N LYS A 193 -2.47 -0.84 -15.22
CA LYS A 193 -2.53 -1.24 -16.64
C LYS A 193 -2.56 -2.77 -16.80
N PHE A 194 -1.69 -3.48 -16.07
CA PHE A 194 -1.55 -4.92 -16.20
C PHE A 194 -2.63 -5.70 -15.47
N ILE A 195 -3.00 -5.29 -14.25
CA ILE A 195 -4.07 -5.94 -13.48
C ILE A 195 -5.39 -5.83 -14.24
N THR A 196 -5.68 -4.66 -14.82
CA THR A 196 -6.91 -4.45 -15.61
C THR A 196 -6.89 -5.27 -16.91
N LYS A 197 -5.76 -5.29 -17.62
CA LYS A 197 -5.63 -6.01 -18.91
C LYS A 197 -5.76 -7.53 -18.76
N TYR A 198 -5.19 -8.11 -17.72
CA TYR A 198 -5.15 -9.58 -17.52
C TYR A 198 -6.14 -10.08 -16.45
N ASN A 199 -6.93 -9.19 -15.85
CA ASN A 199 -7.87 -9.47 -14.75
C ASN A 199 -7.26 -10.33 -13.63
N ILE A 200 -6.04 -9.98 -13.22
CA ILE A 200 -5.26 -10.78 -12.26
C ILE A 200 -5.87 -10.64 -10.86
N PRO A 201 -5.94 -11.72 -10.06
CA PRO A 201 -6.32 -11.61 -8.65
C PRO A 201 -5.34 -10.72 -7.87
N PRO A 202 -5.82 -9.72 -7.09
CA PRO A 202 -4.96 -8.80 -6.32
C PRO A 202 -3.93 -9.50 -5.44
N LEU A 203 -4.38 -10.57 -4.77
CA LEU A 203 -3.59 -11.35 -3.83
C LEU A 203 -2.41 -12.07 -4.52
N LEU A 204 -2.58 -12.44 -5.79
CA LEU A 204 -1.54 -13.07 -6.61
C LEU A 204 -0.60 -12.02 -7.23
N ALA A 205 -1.11 -10.85 -7.60
CA ALA A 205 -0.30 -9.73 -8.12
C ALA A 205 0.71 -9.26 -7.06
N VAL A 206 0.24 -8.91 -5.87
CA VAL A 206 1.07 -8.53 -4.70
C VAL A 206 2.06 -9.66 -4.36
N GLY A 207 1.61 -10.90 -4.43
CA GLY A 207 2.46 -12.06 -4.21
C GLY A 207 3.67 -12.13 -5.14
N TRP A 208 3.46 -11.92 -6.44
CA TRP A 208 4.55 -11.91 -7.43
C TRP A 208 5.47 -10.71 -7.25
N GLU A 209 4.93 -9.53 -6.98
CA GLU A 209 5.74 -8.34 -6.67
C GLU A 209 6.64 -8.58 -5.46
N GLY A 210 6.07 -9.09 -4.37
CA GLY A 210 6.80 -9.49 -3.17
C GLY A 210 7.91 -10.51 -3.45
N THR A 211 7.63 -11.54 -4.26
CA THR A 211 8.68 -12.54 -4.59
C THR A 211 9.84 -11.96 -5.39
N TYR A 212 9.57 -11.10 -6.38
CA TYR A 212 10.63 -10.48 -7.18
C TYR A 212 11.40 -9.44 -6.36
N GLY A 213 10.71 -8.63 -5.56
CA GLY A 213 11.31 -7.66 -4.65
C GLY A 213 12.23 -8.33 -3.63
N PHE A 214 11.75 -9.36 -2.93
CA PHE A 214 12.54 -10.14 -1.97
C PHE A 214 13.80 -10.72 -2.60
N VAL A 215 13.68 -11.41 -3.73
CA VAL A 215 14.84 -12.05 -4.39
C VAL A 215 15.88 -11.01 -4.79
N VAL A 216 15.47 -9.91 -5.43
CA VAL A 216 16.43 -8.89 -5.89
C VAL A 216 17.04 -8.13 -4.72
N LEU A 217 16.25 -7.73 -3.73
CA LEU A 217 16.75 -6.98 -2.59
C LEU A 217 17.68 -7.83 -1.73
N SER A 218 17.31 -9.07 -1.43
CA SER A 218 18.19 -10.03 -0.74
C SER A 218 19.53 -10.23 -1.47
N LEU A 219 19.53 -10.27 -2.80
CA LEU A 219 20.78 -10.34 -3.58
C LEU A 219 21.57 -9.01 -3.53
N LEU A 220 20.89 -7.88 -3.51
CA LEU A 220 21.48 -6.53 -3.42
C LEU A 220 22.11 -6.26 -2.05
N MET A 221 21.61 -6.87 -0.98
CA MET A 221 22.20 -6.76 0.35
C MET A 221 23.63 -7.31 0.41
N ILE A 222 23.99 -8.27 -0.46
CA ILE A 222 25.34 -8.85 -0.52
C ILE A 222 26.40 -7.79 -0.89
N PRO A 223 26.29 -7.06 -2.02
CA PRO A 223 27.23 -5.96 -2.30
C PRO A 223 27.08 -4.79 -1.33
N MET A 224 25.89 -4.50 -0.80
CA MET A 224 25.68 -3.42 0.19
C MET A 224 26.47 -3.62 1.49
N TYR A 225 26.66 -4.87 1.91
CA TYR A 225 27.50 -5.24 3.06
C TYR A 225 28.97 -4.80 2.91
N TRP A 226 29.46 -4.67 1.68
CA TRP A 226 30.83 -4.26 1.38
C TRP A 226 30.95 -2.79 0.99
N LEU A 227 29.84 -2.12 0.72
CA LEU A 227 29.82 -0.74 0.26
C LEU A 227 29.90 0.22 1.44
N TYR A 228 31.01 0.94 1.57
CA TYR A 228 31.19 1.96 2.60
C TYR A 228 30.57 3.30 2.18
N VAL A 229 29.65 3.80 3.00
CA VAL A 229 28.90 5.06 2.78
C VAL A 229 29.11 6.05 3.94
N GLY A 230 29.94 5.69 4.92
CA GLY A 230 30.36 6.58 6.00
C GLY A 230 29.18 7.00 6.88
N LYS A 231 29.00 8.31 7.10
CA LYS A 231 28.00 8.85 8.05
C LYS A 231 26.54 8.59 7.67
N LEU A 232 26.25 8.31 6.40
CA LEU A 232 24.88 8.03 5.91
C LEU A 232 24.32 6.69 6.38
N SER A 233 25.21 5.77 6.74
CA SER A 233 24.84 4.41 7.13
C SER A 233 24.24 4.33 8.53
N GLY A 234 24.65 5.22 9.44
CA GLY A 234 24.24 5.21 10.85
C GLY A 234 24.58 3.91 11.60
N ASN A 235 25.31 2.96 11.00
CA ASN A 235 25.93 1.83 11.67
C ASN A 235 27.42 2.09 11.91
N GLU A 236 28.02 1.40 12.88
CA GLU A 236 29.41 1.62 13.28
C GLU A 236 30.42 1.31 12.16
N ARG A 237 30.08 0.37 11.28
CA ARG A 237 30.91 -0.02 10.14
C ARG A 237 30.87 0.99 9.00
N GLY A 238 29.93 1.94 9.02
CA GLY A 238 29.70 2.89 7.95
C GLY A 238 29.34 2.24 6.62
N VAL A 239 28.83 1.00 6.62
CA VAL A 239 28.43 0.27 5.40
C VAL A 239 26.96 0.50 5.09
N LEU A 240 26.56 0.45 3.82
CA LEU A 240 25.19 0.79 3.44
C LEU A 240 24.13 -0.06 4.15
N GLU A 241 24.42 -1.34 4.38
CA GLU A 241 23.56 -2.25 5.15
C GLU A 241 24.38 -3.37 5.78
N ASP A 242 24.16 -3.70 7.05
CA ASP A 242 24.75 -4.87 7.71
C ASP A 242 23.67 -5.86 8.13
N ALA A 243 23.24 -6.70 7.17
CA ALA A 243 22.22 -7.72 7.37
C ALA A 243 22.57 -8.72 8.50
N ILE A 244 23.86 -8.96 8.73
CA ILE A 244 24.31 -9.90 9.75
C ILE A 244 24.12 -9.26 11.13
N ASP A 245 24.47 -7.99 11.27
CA ASP A 245 24.23 -7.25 12.49
C ASP A 245 22.73 -7.12 12.79
N ALA A 246 21.90 -6.86 11.77
CA ALA A 246 20.44 -6.87 11.91
C ALA A 246 19.93 -8.21 12.46
N ALA A 247 20.42 -9.34 11.93
CA ALA A 247 20.04 -10.67 12.40
C ALA A 247 20.48 -10.94 13.85
N VAL A 248 21.67 -10.47 14.25
CA VAL A 248 22.13 -10.57 15.64
C VAL A 248 21.26 -9.74 16.58
N GLN A 249 20.97 -8.49 16.23
CA GLN A 249 20.08 -7.61 17.01
C GLN A 249 18.69 -8.23 17.19
N LEU A 250 18.13 -8.88 16.15
CA LEU A 250 16.89 -9.64 16.24
C LEU A 250 16.99 -10.78 17.24
N SER A 251 18.09 -11.55 17.20
CA SER A 251 18.27 -12.70 18.10
C SER A 251 18.38 -12.30 19.57
N ASN A 252 18.89 -11.09 19.84
CA ASN A 252 19.11 -10.58 21.19
C ASN A 252 17.88 -9.90 21.80
N SER A 253 16.89 -9.48 21.00
CA SER A 253 15.72 -8.73 21.48
C SER A 253 14.39 -9.34 21.02
N SER A 254 13.70 -10.01 21.95
CA SER A 254 12.36 -10.56 21.67
C SER A 254 11.31 -9.48 21.37
N LEU A 255 11.49 -8.27 21.91
CA LEU A 255 10.62 -7.13 21.63
C LEU A 255 10.77 -6.67 20.17
N LEU A 256 12.00 -6.65 19.67
CA LEU A 256 12.31 -6.30 18.28
C LEU A 256 11.70 -7.30 17.31
N VAL A 257 11.82 -8.60 17.61
CA VAL A 257 11.21 -9.68 16.81
C VAL A 257 9.69 -9.54 16.78
N PHE A 258 9.06 -9.24 17.92
CA PHE A 258 7.62 -9.02 17.97
C PHE A 258 7.19 -7.79 17.15
N ALA A 259 7.92 -6.68 17.24
CA ALA A 259 7.64 -5.47 16.48
C ALA A 259 7.78 -5.70 14.96
N LEU A 260 8.83 -6.41 14.53
CA LEU A 260 9.03 -6.77 13.13
C LEU A 260 7.95 -7.75 12.62
N PHE A 261 7.58 -8.75 13.42
CA PHE A 261 6.51 -9.68 13.07
C PHE A 261 5.16 -8.96 12.91
N LEU A 262 4.84 -8.05 13.83
CA LEU A 262 3.64 -7.21 13.73
C LEU A 262 3.67 -6.36 12.45
N ASN A 263 4.83 -5.81 12.11
CA ASN A 263 5.03 -5.05 10.88
C ASN A 263 4.75 -5.90 9.63
N ILE A 264 5.35 -7.10 9.53
CA ILE A 264 5.15 -8.04 8.41
C ILE A 264 3.67 -8.39 8.21
N ILE A 265 2.95 -8.73 9.29
CA ILE A 265 1.50 -9.03 9.22
C ILE A 265 0.73 -7.80 8.74
N SER A 266 1.04 -6.63 9.29
CA SER A 266 0.36 -5.39 8.94
C SER A 266 0.53 -5.04 7.46
N ILE A 267 1.71 -5.31 6.90
CA ILE A 267 2.06 -5.11 5.49
C ILE A 267 1.23 -6.03 4.60
N ALA A 268 1.13 -7.32 4.94
CA ALA A 268 0.32 -8.28 4.18
C ALA A 268 -1.14 -7.80 4.04
N PHE A 269 -1.77 -7.40 5.16
CA PHE A 269 -3.15 -6.88 5.13
C PHE A 269 -3.26 -5.52 4.44
N PHE A 270 -2.23 -4.67 4.56
CA PHE A 270 -2.21 -3.35 3.91
C PHE A 270 -2.15 -3.50 2.38
N ASN A 271 -1.20 -4.28 1.86
CA ASN A 271 -1.01 -4.46 0.43
C ASN A 271 -2.17 -5.22 -0.21
N PHE A 272 -2.71 -6.26 0.45
CA PHE A 272 -3.94 -6.90 0.01
C PHE A 272 -5.09 -5.90 -0.13
N ALA A 273 -5.37 -5.14 0.94
CA ALA A 273 -6.47 -4.17 0.91
C ALA A 273 -6.23 -3.05 -0.13
N GLY A 274 -4.98 -2.63 -0.34
CA GLY A 274 -4.60 -1.62 -1.31
C GLY A 274 -4.90 -2.06 -2.75
N VAL A 275 -4.39 -3.23 -3.16
CA VAL A 275 -4.60 -3.73 -4.52
C VAL A 275 -6.06 -4.15 -4.76
N SER A 276 -6.75 -4.66 -3.73
CA SER A 276 -8.19 -4.90 -3.81
C SER A 276 -9.00 -3.62 -4.05
N VAL A 277 -8.66 -2.50 -3.38
CA VAL A 277 -9.33 -1.21 -3.64
C VAL A 277 -9.02 -0.70 -5.05
N THR A 278 -7.77 -0.83 -5.52
CA THR A 278 -7.41 -0.45 -6.89
C THR A 278 -8.20 -1.24 -7.93
N LYS A 279 -8.41 -2.54 -7.70
CA LYS A 279 -9.13 -3.42 -8.62
C LYS A 279 -10.65 -3.18 -8.64
N GLU A 280 -11.27 -3.05 -7.47
CA GLU A 280 -12.74 -3.00 -7.35
C GLU A 280 -13.31 -1.57 -7.44
N LEU A 281 -12.50 -0.55 -7.14
CA LEU A 281 -12.90 0.85 -7.22
C LEU A 281 -12.00 1.58 -8.22
N SER A 282 -10.83 2.05 -7.79
CA SER A 282 -9.88 2.75 -8.65
C SER A 282 -8.57 3.02 -7.91
N ALA A 283 -7.50 3.27 -8.66
CA ALA A 283 -6.24 3.78 -8.09
C ALA A 283 -6.46 5.11 -7.32
N THR A 284 -7.37 5.96 -7.80
CA THR A 284 -7.64 7.26 -7.17
C THR A 284 -8.30 7.12 -5.79
N THR A 285 -9.21 6.16 -5.63
CA THR A 285 -9.84 5.85 -4.33
C THR A 285 -8.84 5.32 -3.31
N ARG A 286 -7.89 4.47 -3.74
CA ARG A 286 -6.78 3.99 -2.90
C ARG A 286 -6.01 5.19 -2.31
N MET A 287 -5.75 6.20 -3.14
CA MET A 287 -5.00 7.39 -2.72
C MET A 287 -5.74 8.25 -1.69
N VAL A 288 -7.07 8.36 -1.78
CA VAL A 288 -7.88 9.03 -0.74
C VAL A 288 -7.76 8.30 0.59
N LEU A 289 -7.83 6.97 0.57
CA LEU A 289 -7.66 6.15 1.77
C LEU A 289 -6.25 6.30 2.36
N ASP A 290 -5.24 6.46 1.51
CA ASP A 290 -3.88 6.79 1.94
C ASP A 290 -3.81 8.16 2.62
N SER A 291 -4.56 9.17 2.15
CA SER A 291 -4.64 10.49 2.80
C SER A 291 -5.23 10.41 4.22
N VAL A 292 -6.29 9.61 4.38
CA VAL A 292 -6.93 9.39 5.69
C VAL A 292 -5.95 8.70 6.64
N ARG A 293 -5.16 7.74 6.16
CA ARG A 293 -4.07 7.12 6.92
C ARG A 293 -3.00 8.15 7.34
N THR A 294 -2.65 9.10 6.48
CA THR A 294 -1.69 10.16 6.85
C THR A 294 -2.21 11.00 8.02
N LEU A 295 -3.50 11.34 8.06
CA LEU A 295 -4.13 12.06 9.17
C LEU A 295 -4.00 11.27 10.48
N THR A 296 -4.30 9.96 10.46
CA THR A 296 -4.28 9.13 11.66
C THR A 296 -2.87 9.01 12.24
N ILE A 297 -1.85 8.85 11.40
CA ILE A 297 -0.45 8.78 11.83
C ILE A 297 0.00 10.12 12.41
N TRP A 298 -0.36 11.24 11.77
CA TRP A 298 0.00 12.57 12.26
C TRP A 298 -0.61 12.86 13.65
N LEU A 299 -1.91 12.60 13.83
CA LEU A 299 -2.58 12.75 15.13
C LEU A 299 -1.93 11.89 16.21
N PHE A 300 -1.57 10.65 15.88
CA PHE A 300 -0.87 9.75 16.81
C PHE A 300 0.54 10.26 17.14
N SER A 301 1.30 10.72 16.15
CA SER A 301 2.66 11.25 16.34
C SER A 301 2.68 12.47 17.28
N LEU A 302 1.67 13.34 17.18
CA LEU A 302 1.49 14.46 18.11
C LEU A 302 1.10 13.97 19.51
N ALA A 303 0.19 13.01 19.62
CA ALA A 303 -0.25 12.46 20.91
C ALA A 303 0.91 11.81 21.70
N VAL A 304 1.81 11.12 21.01
CA VAL A 304 2.99 10.47 21.61
C VAL A 304 4.17 11.45 21.78
N LYS A 305 4.02 12.72 21.39
CA LYS A 305 5.06 13.77 21.43
C LYS A 305 6.33 13.39 20.67
N TRP A 306 6.21 12.66 19.57
CA TRP A 306 7.33 12.33 18.68
C TRP A 306 7.78 13.51 17.80
N GLN A 307 7.07 14.65 17.88
CA GLN A 307 7.39 15.86 17.15
C GLN A 307 6.86 17.08 17.92
N LYS A 308 7.56 18.21 17.83
CA LYS A 308 7.07 19.51 18.31
C LYS A 308 5.90 19.98 17.45
N PHE A 309 4.89 20.58 18.09
CA PHE A 309 3.71 21.08 17.38
C PHE A 309 4.05 22.39 16.65
N GLN A 310 4.12 22.33 15.33
CA GLN A 310 4.28 23.50 14.48
C GLN A 310 2.95 23.84 13.80
N TYR A 311 2.56 25.11 13.79
CA TYR A 311 1.26 25.55 13.26
C TYR A 311 1.16 25.50 11.73
N LEU A 312 2.29 25.55 11.01
CA LEU A 312 2.29 25.58 9.54
C LEU A 312 2.03 24.18 8.94
N GLN A 313 2.49 23.13 9.63
CA GLN A 313 2.32 21.74 9.22
C GLN A 313 0.84 21.27 9.12
N PRO A 314 -0.06 21.49 10.11
CA PRO A 314 -1.48 21.15 9.97
C PRO A 314 -2.18 21.96 8.88
N ILE A 315 -1.78 23.22 8.66
CA ILE A 315 -2.33 24.05 7.58
C ILE A 315 -1.96 23.45 6.23
N GLY A 316 -0.68 23.13 6.01
CA GLY A 316 -0.21 22.45 4.81
C GLY A 316 -0.92 21.11 4.59
N PHE A 317 -1.08 20.32 5.66
CA PHE A 317 -1.81 19.06 5.61
C PHE A 317 -3.29 19.20 5.25
N LEU A 318 -3.98 20.20 5.79
CA LEU A 318 -5.38 20.47 5.42
C LEU A 318 -5.51 20.87 3.95
N VAL A 319 -4.59 21.70 3.45
CA VAL A 319 -4.55 22.07 2.03
C VAL A 319 -4.30 20.84 1.15
N LEU A 320 -3.37 19.96 1.53
CA LEU A 320 -3.13 18.66 0.86
C LEU A 320 -4.40 17.81 0.82
N MET A 321 -5.05 17.62 1.97
CA MET A 321 -6.28 16.83 2.10
C MET A 321 -7.41 17.38 1.23
N VAL A 322 -7.62 18.69 1.26
CA VAL A 322 -8.62 19.35 0.41
C VAL A 322 -8.27 19.17 -1.07
N GLY A 323 -7.01 19.35 -1.46
CA GLY A 323 -6.56 19.12 -2.84
C GLY A 323 -6.81 17.68 -3.31
N MET A 324 -6.53 16.69 -2.47
CA MET A 324 -6.80 15.28 -2.78
C MET A 324 -8.31 14.99 -2.88
N MET A 325 -9.13 15.57 -2.02
CA MET A 325 -10.59 15.43 -2.10
C MET A 325 -11.19 16.13 -3.32
N LEU A 326 -10.62 17.27 -3.75
CA LEU A 326 -11.00 17.97 -4.98
C LEU A 326 -10.62 17.15 -6.22
N TYR A 327 -9.42 16.56 -6.24
CA TYR A 327 -8.98 15.71 -7.34
C TYR A 327 -9.88 14.48 -7.51
N ASN A 328 -10.38 13.91 -6.42
CA ASN A 328 -11.21 12.70 -6.41
C ASN A 328 -12.71 12.97 -6.59
N ASP A 329 -13.11 14.20 -6.94
CA ASP A 329 -14.51 14.61 -7.09
C ASP A 329 -15.43 14.37 -5.87
N ILE A 330 -14.85 14.07 -4.71
CA ILE A 330 -15.59 13.80 -3.45
C ILE A 330 -16.32 15.05 -2.98
N LEU A 331 -15.73 16.23 -3.20
CA LEU A 331 -16.29 17.51 -2.76
C LEU A 331 -17.22 18.16 -3.80
N ILE A 332 -16.82 18.14 -5.08
CA ILE A 332 -17.46 18.95 -6.12
C ILE A 332 -18.75 18.30 -6.62
N MET A 333 -18.71 17.03 -7.03
CA MET A 333 -19.85 16.34 -7.65
C MET A 333 -21.06 16.20 -6.68
N PRO A 334 -20.87 15.83 -5.40
CA PRO A 334 -21.98 15.79 -4.43
C PRO A 334 -22.50 17.19 -4.05
N ALA A 335 -21.65 18.22 -4.04
CA ALA A 335 -22.07 19.59 -3.77
C ALA A 335 -22.88 20.18 -4.93
N LEU A 336 -22.49 19.91 -6.18
CA LEU A 336 -23.27 20.27 -7.36
C LEU A 336 -24.60 19.50 -7.45
N ARG A 337 -24.61 18.21 -7.06
CA ARG A 337 -25.84 17.41 -6.96
C ARG A 337 -26.77 17.95 -5.86
N ARG A 338 -26.25 18.35 -4.70
CA ARG A 338 -27.04 19.04 -3.64
C ARG A 338 -27.60 20.39 -4.08
N ARG A 339 -26.88 21.12 -4.95
CA ARG A 339 -27.36 22.38 -5.54
C ARG A 339 -28.26 22.21 -6.77
N GLY A 340 -28.55 20.97 -7.17
CA GLY A 340 -29.52 20.67 -8.24
C GLY A 340 -29.03 20.89 -9.66
N TYR A 341 -27.72 21.08 -9.88
CA TYR A 341 -27.17 21.40 -11.22
C TYR A 341 -26.87 20.16 -12.08
N CYS A 342 -26.93 18.94 -11.55
CA CYS A 342 -26.61 17.74 -12.32
C CYS A 342 -27.38 16.48 -11.87
N SER A 343 -28.12 15.88 -12.80
CA SER A 343 -28.91 14.64 -12.63
C SER A 343 -28.35 13.50 -13.49
N SER A 344 -27.05 13.24 -13.45
CA SER A 344 -26.48 12.02 -14.04
C SER A 344 -26.00 11.05 -12.94
N PRO A 345 -26.08 9.72 -13.17
CA PRO A 345 -25.54 8.73 -12.24
C PRO A 345 -24.04 8.96 -12.02
N LEU A 346 -23.51 8.47 -10.90
CA LEU A 346 -22.06 8.39 -10.69
C LEU A 346 -21.47 7.58 -11.84
N GLN A 347 -20.80 8.25 -12.77
CA GLN A 347 -19.94 7.59 -13.72
C GLN A 347 -18.61 7.40 -12.98
N THR A 348 -18.52 6.29 -12.25
CA THR A 348 -17.24 5.79 -11.76
C THR A 348 -16.37 5.56 -13.00
N ASP A 349 -15.16 6.08 -12.90
CA ASP A 349 -14.03 5.83 -13.81
C ASP A 349 -14.07 6.56 -15.15
N ILE A 350 -13.28 7.64 -15.17
CA ILE A 350 -12.42 8.10 -16.26
C ILE A 350 -12.51 7.22 -17.50
N GLU A 351 -13.37 7.61 -18.46
CA GLU A 351 -13.50 6.88 -19.73
C GLU A 351 -12.14 6.84 -20.45
N PRO A 352 -11.66 5.66 -20.87
CA PRO A 352 -10.56 5.61 -21.82
C PRO A 352 -11.01 6.31 -23.10
N ALA A 353 -10.16 7.20 -23.63
CA ALA A 353 -10.46 7.91 -24.87
C ALA A 353 -10.78 6.89 -25.99
N THR A 354 -12.04 6.85 -26.42
CA THR A 354 -12.47 6.07 -27.58
C THR A 354 -11.94 6.73 -28.85
N GLY A 355 -11.22 5.92 -29.66
CA GLY A 355 -11.09 6.11 -31.11
C GLY A 355 -9.70 6.45 -31.66
N HIS A 356 -8.97 5.42 -32.12
CA HIS A 356 -8.68 5.20 -33.55
C HIS A 356 -8.61 3.69 -33.77
N GLU A 357 -9.52 3.19 -34.60
CA GLU A 357 -9.60 1.80 -35.05
C GLU A 357 -8.48 1.55 -36.06
N ASP A 358 -7.56 0.65 -35.74
CA ASP A 358 -6.81 -0.10 -36.76
C ASP A 358 -7.35 -1.53 -36.76
N GLU A 359 -7.89 -1.88 -37.92
CA GLU A 359 -8.62 -3.08 -38.30
C GLU A 359 -7.67 -4.29 -38.42
N VAL A 360 -7.76 -5.29 -37.51
CA VAL A 360 -7.30 -6.68 -37.79
C VAL A 360 -8.12 -7.71 -36.99
N ASP A 361 -8.84 -8.54 -37.76
CA ASP A 361 -9.31 -9.92 -37.58
C ASP A 361 -10.29 -10.33 -36.44
N SER A 362 -11.56 -10.38 -36.88
CA SER A 362 -12.68 -11.27 -36.55
C SER A 362 -12.53 -12.45 -35.58
N VAL A 363 -13.33 -12.45 -34.51
CA VAL A 363 -13.89 -13.66 -33.82
C VAL A 363 -15.34 -13.32 -33.38
N PRO A 364 -16.33 -14.23 -33.51
CA PRO A 364 -17.73 -13.83 -33.63
C PRO A 364 -18.45 -13.48 -32.31
N ASN A 365 -19.41 -12.58 -32.51
CA ASN A 365 -20.40 -12.00 -31.61
C ASN A 365 -21.30 -13.08 -30.94
N TYR A 366 -21.42 -13.04 -29.61
CA TYR A 366 -22.53 -13.70 -28.88
C TYR A 366 -23.25 -12.69 -28.00
N GLY A 367 -24.58 -12.69 -28.14
CA GLY A 367 -25.48 -11.62 -27.74
C GLY A 367 -25.53 -11.32 -26.24
N ALA A 368 -25.64 -10.03 -25.96
CA ALA A 368 -25.97 -9.49 -24.67
C ALA A 368 -27.39 -9.91 -24.23
N THR A 369 -27.51 -10.44 -23.01
CA THR A 369 -28.75 -10.34 -22.23
C THR A 369 -28.41 -9.69 -20.88
N LYS A 370 -28.72 -8.40 -20.76
CA LYS A 370 -28.63 -7.64 -19.52
C LYS A 370 -29.70 -8.14 -18.54
N ASN A 371 -29.31 -8.80 -17.45
CA ASN A 371 -30.16 -8.89 -16.27
C ASN A 371 -29.61 -7.97 -15.17
N LYS A 372 -30.45 -6.99 -14.81
CA LYS A 372 -30.29 -6.13 -13.64
C LYS A 372 -30.29 -7.02 -12.38
N LEU A 373 -29.23 -6.97 -11.59
CA LEU A 373 -29.31 -7.36 -10.18
C LEU A 373 -28.91 -6.15 -9.33
N ASN A 374 -29.92 -5.56 -8.70
CA ASN A 374 -29.76 -4.51 -7.71
C ASN A 374 -29.51 -5.14 -6.34
N ALA A 375 -28.64 -4.47 -5.58
CA ALA A 375 -28.64 -4.31 -4.13
C ALA A 375 -28.12 -5.45 -3.23
N ASN A 376 -27.11 -5.06 -2.44
CA ASN A 376 -26.78 -5.54 -1.10
C ASN A 376 -26.32 -6.99 -0.95
N THR A 377 -25.02 -7.22 -1.12
CA THR A 377 -24.34 -8.35 -0.49
C THR A 377 -23.11 -7.86 0.27
N HIS A 378 -23.29 -7.65 1.57
CA HIS A 378 -22.22 -7.57 2.54
C HIS A 378 -21.49 -8.92 2.60
N LEU A 379 -20.40 -9.07 1.84
CA LEU A 379 -19.56 -10.28 1.87
C LEU A 379 -18.90 -10.61 3.24
N PRO A 380 -18.66 -9.66 4.19
CA PRO A 380 -18.12 -10.05 5.49
C PRO A 380 -19.18 -10.55 6.50
N SER A 381 -20.48 -10.25 6.30
CA SER A 381 -21.50 -10.66 7.28
C SER A 381 -21.99 -12.09 7.07
N ILE A 382 -22.05 -12.56 5.82
CA ILE A 382 -22.48 -13.93 5.49
C ILE A 382 -21.46 -14.95 6.01
N PHE A 383 -20.16 -14.62 6.01
CA PHE A 383 -19.10 -15.49 6.51
C PHE A 383 -19.17 -15.68 8.03
N ILE A 384 -19.48 -14.63 8.79
CA ILE A 384 -19.64 -14.71 10.24
C ILE A 384 -20.96 -15.42 10.60
N GLN A 385 -22.04 -15.15 9.87
CA GLN A 385 -23.34 -15.76 10.16
C GLN A 385 -23.35 -17.27 9.86
N HIS A 386 -22.74 -17.71 8.76
CA HIS A 386 -22.62 -19.15 8.45
C HIS A 386 -21.62 -19.88 9.34
N CYS A 387 -20.56 -19.23 9.83
CA CYS A 387 -19.65 -19.86 10.81
C CYS A 387 -20.30 -19.97 12.21
N ILE A 388 -21.17 -19.04 12.59
CA ILE A 388 -21.94 -19.12 13.85
C ILE A 388 -23.05 -20.17 13.74
N GLU A 389 -23.74 -20.28 12.61
CA GLU A 389 -24.75 -21.33 12.38
C GLU A 389 -24.14 -22.73 12.30
N ALA A 390 -22.95 -22.88 11.71
CA ALA A 390 -22.24 -24.15 11.69
C ALA A 390 -21.68 -24.57 13.07
N ALA A 391 -21.35 -23.61 13.94
CA ALA A 391 -20.90 -23.88 15.31
C ALA A 391 -22.07 -24.22 16.27
N ASN A 392 -23.30 -23.79 15.96
CA ASN A 392 -24.50 -24.07 16.76
C ASN A 392 -25.19 -25.40 16.41
N THR A 393 -24.72 -26.13 15.39
CA THR A 393 -25.29 -27.43 14.99
C THR A 393 -24.58 -28.66 15.58
N ASP A 394 -23.62 -28.48 16.49
CA ASP A 394 -22.90 -29.58 17.16
C ASP A 394 -23.49 -30.02 18.52
N ASP A 395 -24.73 -29.63 18.86
CA ASP A 395 -25.49 -30.17 20.02
C ASP A 395 -26.44 -31.32 19.61
N GLY A 396 -25.92 -32.29 18.85
CA GLY A 396 -26.68 -33.43 18.33
C GLY A 396 -26.19 -34.80 18.81
N PHE A 397 -25.41 -34.88 19.90
CA PHE A 397 -24.78 -36.11 20.37
C PHE A 397 -25.10 -36.42 21.85
N GLN A 398 -26.39 -36.52 22.21
CA GLN A 398 -26.76 -37.00 23.54
C GLN A 398 -28.20 -37.53 23.68
N GLU A 399 -28.62 -38.54 22.88
CA GLU A 399 -29.79 -39.37 23.26
C GLU A 399 -29.85 -40.70 22.49
N ALA A 400 -29.07 -41.69 22.93
CA ALA A 400 -29.26 -43.09 22.53
C ALA A 400 -28.67 -44.03 23.60
N ALA A 401 -29.17 -43.94 24.83
CA ALA A 401 -28.80 -44.87 25.89
C ALA A 401 -29.87 -44.99 27.01
N VAL A 402 -31.15 -45.19 26.68
CA VAL A 402 -32.12 -45.88 27.56
C VAL A 402 -33.22 -46.53 26.69
N HIS A 403 -33.55 -47.80 26.97
CA HIS A 403 -34.60 -48.64 26.38
C HIS A 403 -34.29 -49.34 25.04
N HIS A 404 -33.60 -50.48 25.07
CA HIS A 404 -34.21 -51.82 25.23
C HIS A 404 -33.17 -52.93 25.08
#